data_AF-A0A2H5QFH7-F1
#
_entry.id   AF-A0A2H5QFH7-F1
#
_cell.length_a   1.000
_cell.length_b   1.000
_cell.length_c   1.000
_cell.angle_alpha   90.00
_cell.angle_beta   90.00
_cell.angle_gamma   90.00
#
_symmetry.space_group_name_H-M   'P 1'
#
loop_
_entity.id
_entity.type
_entity.pdbx_description
1 polymer ?
#
loop_
_entity_poly.entity_id
_entity_poly.type
_entity_poly.pdbx_seq_one_letter_code
_entity_poly.pdbx_strand_id
1 'polypeptide(L)'
;MTTLCHFLLFVFITSCFRIGNTIEVNDDQVTQVHVMNALPKDSAPLEIRCNSADANLDAKQLKSGYDYSWRVEEETATYFCEAFWGNKFASWHAFEPPRDANQKRVFWLIKENGFFLGYDNSSWVEKSTWETE
;
A
#
# COMPACT_ATOMS: atom_id res chain seq x y z
N MET A 1 -58.86 -29.22 5.78
CA MET A 1 -58.44 -28.51 4.55
C MET A 1 -57.55 -27.28 4.80
N THR A 2 -57.31 -26.85 6.05
CA THR A 2 -56.53 -25.64 6.37
C THR A 2 -55.05 -25.90 6.68
N THR A 3 -54.67 -27.12 7.05
CA THR A 3 -53.27 -27.49 7.40
C THR A 3 -52.38 -27.71 6.17
N LEU A 4 -52.94 -28.25 5.08
CA LEU A 4 -52.22 -28.45 3.82
C LEU A 4 -51.80 -27.12 3.16
N CYS A 5 -52.62 -26.07 3.35
CA CYS A 5 -52.39 -24.74 2.77
C CYS A 5 -51.25 -23.98 3.48
N HIS A 6 -51.05 -24.22 4.79
CA HIS A 6 -49.94 -23.62 5.56
C HIS A 6 -48.60 -24.28 5.22
N PHE A 7 -48.60 -25.59 4.96
CA PHE A 7 -47.39 -26.31 4.58
C PHE A 7 -46.86 -25.87 3.21
N LEU A 8 -47.76 -25.61 2.25
CA LEU A 8 -47.40 -25.11 0.91
C LEU A 8 -46.83 -23.68 0.96
N LEU A 9 -47.31 -22.82 1.86
CA LEU A 9 -46.76 -21.47 2.06
C LEU A 9 -45.33 -21.50 2.64
N PHE A 10 -45.00 -22.49 3.48
CA PHE A 10 -43.66 -22.62 4.07
C PHE A 10 -42.60 -23.04 3.05
N VAL A 11 -42.96 -23.85 2.05
CA VAL A 11 -42.06 -24.32 0.99
C VAL A 11 -41.72 -23.21 -0.02
N PHE A 12 -42.59 -22.22 -0.21
CA PHE A 12 -42.31 -21.07 -1.08
C PHE A 12 -41.34 -20.06 -0.44
N ILE A 13 -41.30 -19.94 0.89
CA ILE A 13 -40.42 -18.99 1.60
C ILE A 13 -38.97 -19.50 1.66
N THR A 14 -38.77 -20.83 1.67
CA THR A 14 -37.42 -21.43 1.70
C THR A 14 -36.73 -21.45 0.32
N SER A 15 -37.43 -21.07 -0.75
CA SER A 15 -36.88 -20.98 -2.12
C SER A 15 -36.02 -19.73 -2.38
N CYS A 16 -35.79 -18.87 -1.38
CA CYS A 16 -34.96 -17.67 -1.51
C CYS A 16 -33.53 -17.81 -0.97
N PHE A 17 -33.12 -18.99 -0.49
CA PHE A 17 -31.69 -19.25 -0.24
C PHE A 17 -30.99 -19.54 -1.57
N ARG A 18 -30.76 -18.48 -2.34
CA ARG A 18 -29.71 -18.46 -3.36
C ARG A 18 -28.40 -18.55 -2.58
N ILE A 19 -27.77 -19.73 -2.56
CA ILE A 19 -26.33 -19.81 -2.31
C ILE A 19 -25.70 -19.16 -3.55
N GLY A 20 -25.57 -17.83 -3.50
CA GLY A 20 -24.65 -17.15 -4.38
C GLY A 20 -23.27 -17.58 -3.92
N ASN A 21 -22.64 -18.50 -4.65
CA ASN A 21 -21.20 -18.56 -4.64
C ASN A 21 -20.76 -17.19 -5.16
N THR A 22 -20.39 -16.28 -4.25
CA THR A 22 -19.50 -15.20 -4.64
C THR A 22 -18.24 -15.92 -5.09
N ILE A 23 -18.05 -16.01 -6.40
CA ILE A 23 -16.70 -16.09 -6.92
C ILE A 23 -16.08 -14.80 -6.37
N GLU A 24 -15.28 -14.92 -5.31
CA GLU A 24 -14.28 -13.91 -5.03
C GLU A 24 -13.43 -13.92 -6.30
N VAL A 25 -13.74 -12.99 -7.20
CA VAL A 25 -12.78 -12.58 -8.20
C VAL A 25 -11.60 -12.16 -7.34
N ASN A 26 -10.54 -12.95 -7.36
CA ASN A 26 -9.25 -12.50 -6.89
C ASN A 26 -8.92 -11.36 -7.84
N ASP A 27 -9.38 -10.16 -7.48
CA ASP A 27 -8.78 -8.92 -7.94
C ASP A 27 -7.31 -9.13 -7.63
N ASP A 28 -6.51 -9.43 -8.67
CA ASP A 28 -5.05 -9.53 -8.55
C ASP A 28 -4.66 -8.35 -7.67
N GLN A 29 -4.20 -8.63 -6.45
CA GLN A 29 -4.22 -7.64 -5.40
C GLN A 29 -3.11 -6.63 -5.67
N VAL A 30 -3.45 -5.62 -6.46
CA VAL A 30 -2.53 -4.58 -6.88
C VAL A 30 -1.93 -3.94 -5.63
N THR A 31 -0.62 -4.15 -5.44
CA THR A 31 0.09 -3.62 -4.28
C THR A 31 0.03 -2.09 -4.29
N GLN A 32 -0.32 -1.53 -3.13
CA GLN A 32 -0.23 -0.09 -2.89
C GLN A 32 1.05 0.25 -2.11
N VAL A 33 1.88 1.13 -2.65
CA VAL A 33 3.07 1.62 -1.96
C VAL A 33 2.74 2.94 -1.27
N HIS A 34 3.24 3.12 -0.06
CA HIS A 34 3.11 4.31 0.77
C HIS A 34 4.49 4.78 1.21
N VAL A 35 4.74 6.08 1.07
CA VAL A 35 5.93 6.77 1.58
C VAL A 35 5.46 7.87 2.52
N MET A 36 5.74 7.68 3.81
CA MET A 36 5.23 8.49 4.91
C MET A 36 6.34 9.33 5.51
N ASN A 37 6.16 10.65 5.49
CA ASN A 37 7.11 11.56 6.14
C ASN A 37 6.82 11.65 7.65
N ALA A 38 7.64 11.01 8.47
CA ALA A 38 7.60 11.08 9.93
C ALA A 38 8.78 11.85 10.54
N LEU A 39 9.36 12.77 9.77
CA LEU A 39 10.28 13.77 10.31
C LEU A 39 9.56 14.65 11.36
N PRO A 40 10.30 15.27 12.30
CA PRO A 40 9.72 16.15 13.30
C PRO A 40 8.86 17.23 12.68
N LYS A 41 7.86 17.67 13.44
CA LYS A 41 7.07 18.83 13.07
C LYS A 41 8.00 20.02 12.79
N ASP A 42 7.65 20.81 11.78
CA ASP A 42 8.41 21.99 11.34
C ASP A 42 9.77 21.70 10.68
N SER A 43 10.11 20.43 10.43
CA SER A 43 11.21 20.05 9.54
C SER A 43 11.00 20.61 8.12
N ALA A 44 12.11 20.85 7.41
CA ALA A 44 12.08 21.12 5.98
C ALA A 44 11.30 20.01 5.24
N PRO A 45 10.52 20.36 4.19
CA PRO A 45 9.82 19.36 3.39
C PRO A 45 10.77 18.28 2.87
N LEU A 46 10.27 17.05 2.88
CA LEU A 46 10.94 15.90 2.32
C LEU A 46 10.63 15.83 0.83
N GLU A 47 11.65 15.94 -0.01
CA GLU A 47 11.47 15.72 -1.44
C GLU A 47 11.62 14.23 -1.76
N ILE A 48 10.61 13.64 -2.40
CA ILE A 48 10.59 12.26 -2.85
C ILE A 48 10.54 12.23 -4.37
N ARG A 49 11.43 11.45 -4.98
CA ARG A 49 11.44 11.15 -6.41
C ARG A 49 11.37 9.65 -6.56
N CYS A 50 10.45 9.16 -7.38
CA CYS A 50 10.30 7.73 -7.57
C CYS A 50 10.08 7.41 -9.05
N ASN A 51 10.61 6.29 -9.50
CA ASN A 51 10.44 5.84 -10.87
C ASN A 51 10.58 4.31 -10.95
N SER A 52 9.95 3.74 -11.97
CA SER A 52 10.19 2.39 -12.46
C SER A 52 10.72 2.46 -13.90
N ALA A 53 10.91 1.32 -14.55
CA ALA A 53 11.31 1.29 -15.97
C ALA A 53 10.27 1.94 -16.89
N ASP A 54 8.99 1.76 -16.57
CA ASP A 54 7.87 2.15 -17.45
C ASP A 54 7.00 3.28 -16.87
N ALA A 55 7.17 3.63 -15.58
CA ALA A 55 6.44 4.70 -14.92
C ALA A 55 7.38 5.69 -14.23
N ASN A 56 7.35 6.94 -14.66
CA ASN A 56 7.98 8.04 -13.94
C ASN A 56 6.94 8.70 -13.04
N LEU A 57 7.16 8.66 -11.73
CA LEU A 57 6.32 9.39 -10.80
C LEU A 57 6.89 10.79 -10.60
N ASP A 58 6.03 11.81 -10.69
CA ASP A 58 6.44 13.19 -10.44
C ASP A 58 7.07 13.33 -9.06
N ALA A 59 8.11 14.18 -8.97
CA ALA A 59 8.68 14.57 -7.69
C ALA A 59 7.61 15.17 -6.76
N LYS A 60 7.62 14.77 -5.49
CA LYS A 60 6.68 15.24 -4.46
C LYS A 60 7.42 15.90 -3.31
N GLN A 61 6.88 17.01 -2.82
CA GLN A 61 7.31 17.64 -1.58
C GLN A 61 6.34 17.27 -0.46
N LEU A 62 6.81 16.51 0.52
CA LEU A 62 6.01 15.99 1.64
C LEU A 62 6.30 16.75 2.92
N LYS A 63 5.26 17.34 3.51
CA LYS A 63 5.34 17.91 4.86
C LYS A 63 5.36 16.78 5.90
N SER A 64 5.85 17.09 7.11
CA SER A 64 5.76 16.16 8.25
C SER A 64 4.31 15.72 8.47
N GLY A 65 4.12 14.41 8.63
CA GLY A 65 2.84 13.72 8.80
C GLY A 65 2.10 13.38 7.51
N TYR A 66 2.63 13.70 6.33
CA TYR A 66 1.97 13.45 5.05
C TYR A 66 2.41 12.12 4.44
N ASP A 67 1.50 11.54 3.66
CA ASP A 67 1.66 10.28 2.94
C ASP A 67 1.66 10.53 1.42
N TYR A 68 2.59 9.89 0.72
CA TYR A 68 2.57 9.76 -0.73
C TYR A 68 2.35 8.30 -1.10
N SER A 69 1.32 8.02 -1.91
CA SER A 69 1.00 6.65 -2.29
C SER A 69 0.72 6.50 -3.78
N TRP A 70 1.05 5.34 -4.31
CA TRP A 70 0.70 4.93 -5.67
C TRP A 70 0.38 3.44 -5.72
N ARG A 71 -0.28 3.04 -6.82
CA ARG A 71 -0.53 1.63 -7.14
C ARG A 71 0.59 1.11 -8.03
N VAL A 72 1.04 -0.10 -7.77
CA VAL A 72 2.00 -0.80 -8.63
C VAL A 72 1.27 -1.21 -9.91
N GLU A 73 1.55 -0.55 -11.02
CA GLU A 73 0.85 -0.82 -12.29
C GLU A 73 1.18 -2.20 -12.88
N GLU A 74 2.42 -2.67 -12.69
CA GLU A 74 2.89 -3.98 -13.12
C GLU A 74 3.57 -4.69 -11.97
N GLU A 75 3.14 -5.92 -11.65
CA GLU A 75 3.69 -6.69 -10.52
C GLU A 75 5.18 -7.00 -10.66
N THR A 76 5.73 -6.94 -11.89
CA THR A 76 7.15 -7.11 -12.20
C THR A 76 7.96 -5.82 -12.14
N ALA A 77 7.31 -4.66 -12.01
CA ALA A 77 8.02 -3.38 -11.96
C ALA A 77 8.77 -3.24 -10.64
N THR A 78 10.00 -2.78 -10.69
CA THR A 78 10.73 -2.29 -9.51
C THR A 78 10.58 -0.78 -9.46
N TYR A 79 10.15 -0.24 -8.32
CA TYR A 79 10.14 1.20 -8.07
C TYR A 79 11.35 1.57 -7.25
N PHE A 80 12.24 2.38 -7.83
CA PHE A 80 13.36 3.01 -7.15
C PHE A 80 12.94 4.40 -6.70
N CYS A 81 13.28 4.77 -5.46
CA CYS A 81 13.01 6.08 -4.92
C CYS A 81 14.25 6.71 -4.32
N GLU A 82 14.28 8.04 -4.38
CA GLU A 82 15.25 8.90 -3.74
C GLU A 82 14.51 9.85 -2.80
N ALA A 83 15.12 10.12 -1.65
CA ALA A 83 14.68 11.10 -0.68
C ALA A 83 15.74 12.16 -0.48
N PHE A 84 15.33 13.43 -0.42
CA PHE A 84 16.19 14.56 -0.10
C PHE A 84 15.62 15.34 1.08
N TRP A 85 16.46 15.60 2.07
CA TRP A 85 16.12 16.37 3.27
C TRP A 85 17.29 17.26 3.68
N GLY A 86 17.25 18.53 3.25
CA GLY A 86 18.37 19.44 3.44
C GLY A 86 19.61 18.98 2.67
N ASN A 87 20.71 18.72 3.37
CA ASN A 87 21.95 18.17 2.81
C ASN A 87 22.05 16.63 2.93
N LYS A 88 20.96 15.98 3.37
CA LYS A 88 20.87 14.53 3.46
C LYS A 88 20.15 13.97 2.26
N PHE A 89 20.59 12.81 1.82
CA PHE A 89 19.92 12.05 0.78
C PHE A 89 19.92 10.56 1.11
N ALA A 90 19.03 9.81 0.49
CA ALA A 90 19.07 8.35 0.50
C ALA A 90 18.32 7.82 -0.71
N SER A 91 18.63 6.59 -1.09
CA SER A 91 17.91 5.89 -2.14
C SER A 91 17.55 4.47 -1.70
N TRP A 92 16.45 3.95 -2.21
CA TRP A 92 16.01 2.58 -1.93
C TRP A 92 15.04 2.08 -2.99
N HIS A 93 14.90 0.76 -3.10
CA HIS A 93 13.80 0.18 -3.86
C HIS A 93 12.52 0.21 -3.03
N ALA A 94 11.62 1.15 -3.32
CA ALA A 94 10.35 1.30 -2.62
C ALA A 94 9.39 0.13 -2.87
N PHE A 95 9.50 -0.52 -4.03
CA PHE A 95 8.84 -1.78 -4.31
C PHE A 95 9.75 -2.68 -5.13
N GLU A 96 9.91 -3.94 -4.71
CA GLU A 96 10.61 -5.00 -5.45
C GLU A 96 9.74 -6.25 -5.52
N PRO A 97 9.46 -6.81 -6.70
CA PRO A 97 8.56 -7.97 -6.84
C PRO A 97 8.93 -9.16 -5.95
N PRO A 98 10.20 -9.60 -5.85
CA PRO A 98 10.55 -10.74 -5.00
C PRO A 98 10.28 -10.52 -3.51
N ARG A 99 10.24 -9.26 -3.07
CA ARG A 99 10.05 -8.88 -1.68
C ARG A 99 8.59 -8.57 -1.36
N ASP A 100 7.90 -7.92 -2.30
CA ASP A 100 6.69 -7.15 -2.00
C ASP A 100 5.44 -7.58 -2.79
N ALA A 101 5.56 -8.33 -3.89
CA ALA A 101 4.41 -8.60 -4.78
C ALA A 101 3.26 -9.34 -4.09
N ASN A 102 3.55 -10.13 -3.05
CA ASN A 102 2.52 -10.82 -2.27
C ASN A 102 1.87 -9.94 -1.17
N GLN A 103 2.25 -8.67 -1.09
CA GLN A 103 1.74 -7.73 -0.09
C GLN A 103 0.68 -6.82 -0.71
N LYS A 104 -0.45 -6.66 -0.02
CA LYS A 104 -1.46 -5.67 -0.44
C LYS A 104 -0.93 -4.24 -0.33
N ARG A 105 -0.10 -4.00 0.68
CA ARG A 105 0.43 -2.68 1.02
C ARG A 105 1.88 -2.76 1.47
N VAL A 106 2.67 -1.80 1.03
CA VAL A 106 4.08 -1.65 1.37
C VAL A 106 4.28 -0.24 1.90
N PHE A 107 4.73 -0.12 3.15
CA PHE A 107 4.88 1.16 3.83
C PHE A 107 6.36 1.46 4.06
N TRP A 108 6.76 2.66 3.66
CA TRP A 108 8.04 3.28 3.99
C TRP A 108 7.80 4.43 4.94
N LEU A 109 8.23 4.27 6.19
CA LEU A 109 8.20 5.31 7.21
C LEU A 109 9.57 5.97 7.28
N ILE A 110 9.63 7.25 6.92
CA ILE A 110 10.88 8.01 6.86
C ILE A 110 10.99 8.85 8.14
N LYS A 111 12.06 8.62 8.90
CA LYS A 111 12.36 9.30 10.17
C LYS A 111 13.73 9.97 10.11
N GLU A 112 14.07 10.74 11.13
CA GLU A 112 15.37 11.40 11.22
C GLU A 112 16.55 10.42 11.23
N ASN A 113 16.34 9.23 11.77
CA ASN A 113 17.36 8.20 11.92
C ASN A 113 17.39 7.19 10.76
N GLY A 114 16.41 7.18 9.85
CA GLY A 114 16.45 6.28 8.70
C GLY A 114 15.10 5.95 8.09
N PHE A 115 15.11 4.86 7.33
CA PHE A 115 14.04 4.41 6.46
C PHE A 115 13.55 3.04 6.93
N PHE A 116 12.26 2.95 7.23
CA PHE A 116 11.66 1.78 7.86
C PHE A 116 10.60 1.17 6.96
N LEU A 117 10.72 -0.12 6.69
CA LEU A 117 9.76 -0.90 5.91
C LEU A 117 8.75 -1.61 6.83
N GLY A 118 7.48 -1.60 6.44
CA GLY A 118 6.41 -2.36 7.09
C GLY A 118 5.28 -2.74 6.11
N TYR A 119 4.43 -3.68 6.49
CA TYR A 119 3.31 -4.16 5.66
C TYR A 119 1.94 -3.98 6.33
N ASP A 120 1.92 -3.60 7.61
CA ASP A 120 0.73 -3.43 8.45
C ASP A 120 0.56 -1.99 8.99
N ASN A 121 1.49 -1.08 8.68
CA ASN A 121 1.57 0.28 9.22
C ASN A 121 1.70 0.33 10.77
N SER A 122 2.27 -0.71 11.38
CA SER A 122 2.52 -0.77 12.83
C SER A 122 3.85 -1.41 13.19
N SER A 123 4.31 -2.37 12.40
CA SER A 123 5.55 -3.11 12.58
C SER A 123 6.60 -2.60 11.58
N TRP A 124 7.76 -2.20 12.10
CA TRP A 124 8.76 -1.46 11.31
C TRP A 124 10.13 -2.15 11.39
N VAL A 125 10.74 -2.37 10.23
CA VAL A 125 12.10 -2.87 10.10
C VAL A 125 12.96 -1.79 9.45
N GLU A 126 14.00 -1.34 10.14
CA GLU A 126 14.98 -0.41 9.57
C GLU A 126 15.72 -1.08 8.39
N LYS A 127 15.82 -0.37 7.27
CA LYS A 127 16.46 -0.87 6.05
C LYS A 127 17.67 -0.05 5.62
N SER A 128 17.66 1.25 5.92
CA SER A 128 18.77 2.14 5.57
C SER A 128 18.73 3.40 6.44
N THR A 129 19.84 4.13 6.41
CA THR A 129 20.01 5.43 7.05
C THR A 129 20.25 6.51 6.00
N TRP A 130 20.20 7.76 6.42
CA TRP A 130 20.57 8.90 5.58
C TRP A 130 22.07 8.91 5.25
N GLU A 131 22.38 9.34 4.04
CA GLU A 131 23.71 9.76 3.60
C GLU A 131 23.82 11.29 3.63
N THR A 132 25.04 11.81 3.59
CA THR A 132 25.35 13.24 3.50
C THR A 132 26.39 13.46 2.42
N GLU A 133 26.29 14.58 1.71
CA GLU A 133 27.36 15.03 0.79
C GLU A 133 28.70 15.27 1.52
#